data_AF-A0A183KXL0-F1
#
_entry.id   AF-A0A183KXL0-F1
#
_cell.length_a   1.000
_cell.length_b   1.000
_cell.length_c   1.000
_cell.angle_alpha   90.00
_cell.angle_beta   90.00
_cell.angle_gamma   90.00
#
_symmetry.space_group_name_H-M   'P 1'
#
loop_
_entity.id
_entity.type
_entity.pdbx_description
1 polymer ?
#
loop_
_entity_poly.entity_id
_entity_poly.type
_entity_poly.pdbx_seq_one_letter_code
_entity_poly.pdbx_strand_id
1 'polypeptide(L)'
;MDYSGPTRTYRGQTTRAVTRGKWYYEAEILTSGFIRIGWAKKSAPPDLIIGSNSSSYAFAAHQARKWNRNGSVYGTICRPGDVVGCMMDLVDKTISFSLNGELMMDPLGLEIAFKHIKVEEGKSSVFLYAFSL
;
A
#
# COMPACT_ATOMS: atom_id res chain seq x y z
N MET A 1 -0.97 15.21 -10.32
CA MET A 1 0.46 15.53 -10.47
C MET A 1 1.23 14.61 -9.55
N ASP A 2 2.32 14.02 -10.05
CA ASP A 2 3.27 13.35 -9.18
C ASP A 2 3.98 14.40 -8.33
N TYR A 3 4.09 14.16 -7.02
CA TYR A 3 4.76 15.04 -6.08
C TYR A 3 6.27 15.07 -6.41
N SER A 4 6.83 16.26 -6.56
CA SER A 4 8.23 16.48 -6.93
C SER A 4 9.11 16.97 -5.77
N GLY A 5 8.55 17.06 -4.56
CA GLY A 5 9.30 17.42 -3.37
C GLY A 5 10.19 16.28 -2.86
N PRO A 6 11.10 16.55 -1.91
CA PRO A 6 11.86 15.51 -1.25
C PRO A 6 10.90 14.54 -0.56
N THR A 7 11.12 13.23 -0.75
CA THR A 7 10.32 12.19 -0.12
C THR A 7 11.20 11.27 0.70
N ARG A 8 10.61 10.62 1.70
CA ARG A 8 11.25 9.58 2.49
C ARG A 8 10.36 8.35 2.56
N THR A 9 10.95 7.21 2.22
CA THR A 9 10.28 5.91 2.36
C THR A 9 10.71 5.23 3.66
N TYR A 10 9.71 4.78 4.41
CA TYR A 10 9.87 3.95 5.59
C TYR A 10 9.34 2.54 5.28
N ARG A 11 10.01 1.50 5.76
CA ARG A 11 9.62 0.11 5.56
C ARG A 11 9.96 -0.73 6.78
N GLY A 12 9.19 -1.80 6.99
CA GLY A 12 9.47 -2.76 8.05
C GLY A 12 10.87 -3.39 7.94
N GLN A 13 11.35 -3.92 9.07
CA GLN A 13 12.62 -4.67 9.09
C GLN A 13 12.50 -5.94 8.25
N THR A 14 13.55 -6.27 7.52
CA THR A 14 13.60 -7.43 6.61
C THR A 14 13.46 -8.79 7.29
N THR A 15 13.64 -8.84 8.61
CA THR A 15 13.46 -10.01 9.49
C THR A 15 12.00 -10.23 9.89
N ARG A 16 11.16 -9.19 9.83
CA ARG A 16 9.73 -9.23 10.19
C ARG A 16 8.81 -9.36 8.98
N ALA A 17 9.39 -9.85 7.92
CA ALA A 17 8.83 -9.69 6.61
C ALA A 17 7.92 -10.88 6.31
N VAL A 18 6.72 -10.59 5.81
CA VAL A 18 5.61 -11.53 5.81
C VAL A 18 5.64 -12.40 4.56
N THR A 19 5.38 -13.70 4.73
CA THR A 19 5.66 -14.70 3.68
C THR A 19 4.50 -15.64 3.37
N ARG A 20 3.48 -15.72 4.24
CA ARG A 20 2.30 -16.59 4.08
C ARG A 20 1.12 -16.06 4.89
N GLY A 21 -0.08 -16.52 4.56
CA GLY A 21 -1.31 -16.19 5.31
C GLY A 21 -1.86 -14.81 4.99
N LYS A 22 -2.64 -14.27 5.93
CA LYS A 22 -3.31 -12.97 5.82
C LYS A 22 -2.71 -12.01 6.85
N TRP A 23 -2.49 -10.77 6.45
CA TRP A 23 -1.84 -9.75 7.28
C TRP A 23 -2.61 -8.44 7.23
N TYR A 24 -2.57 -7.74 8.37
CA TYR A 24 -3.27 -6.48 8.58
C TYR A 24 -2.39 -5.54 9.40
N TYR A 25 -2.45 -4.25 9.07
CA TYR A 25 -1.98 -3.18 9.94
C TYR A 25 -2.80 -1.91 9.70
N GLU A 26 -2.76 -0.99 10.65
CA GLU A 26 -3.39 0.33 10.57
C GLU A 26 -2.34 1.43 10.57
N ALA A 27 -2.68 2.55 9.92
CA ALA A 27 -1.89 3.75 9.92
C ALA A 27 -2.80 4.97 10.08
N GLU A 28 -2.57 5.73 11.15
CA GLU A 28 -3.25 7.00 11.39
C GLU A 28 -2.58 8.11 10.56
N ILE A 29 -3.41 8.88 9.86
CA ILE A 29 -2.98 10.07 9.14
C ILE A 29 -2.87 11.22 10.13
N LEU A 30 -1.65 11.70 10.38
CA LEU A 30 -1.43 12.83 11.31
C LEU A 30 -1.32 14.18 10.60
N THR A 31 -1.01 14.18 9.31
CA THR A 31 -0.79 15.39 8.52
C THR A 31 -1.43 15.27 7.14
N SER A 32 -1.73 16.42 6.54
CA SER A 32 -2.10 16.50 5.13
C SER A 32 -0.83 16.55 4.28
N GLY A 33 -0.89 16.02 3.05
CA GLY A 33 0.19 16.13 2.09
C GLY A 33 0.47 14.82 1.36
N PHE A 34 1.66 14.71 0.78
CA PHE A 34 2.05 13.50 0.07
C PHE A 34 2.18 12.33 1.05
N ILE A 35 1.23 11.41 1.00
CA ILE A 35 1.23 10.21 1.81
C ILE A 35 0.85 9.03 0.92
N ARG A 36 1.73 8.03 0.86
CA ARG A 36 1.43 6.71 0.31
C ARG A 36 1.64 5.65 1.38
N ILE A 37 0.69 4.73 1.50
CA ILE A 37 0.68 3.66 2.50
C ILE A 37 0.45 2.33 1.80
N GLY A 38 1.15 1.27 2.18
CA GLY A 38 0.85 -0.07 1.67
C GLY A 38 1.95 -1.09 1.91
N TRP A 39 2.28 -1.85 0.88
CA TRP A 39 3.15 -3.02 0.96
C TRP A 39 4.28 -2.92 -0.06
N ALA A 40 5.50 -3.24 0.36
CA ALA A 40 6.66 -3.32 -0.51
C ALA A 40 7.26 -4.73 -0.44
N LYS A 41 7.73 -5.24 -1.57
CA LYS A 41 8.57 -6.44 -1.58
C LYS A 41 9.88 -6.15 -0.85
N LYS A 42 10.45 -7.14 -0.18
CA LYS A 42 11.77 -7.04 0.47
C LYS A 42 12.87 -6.61 -0.50
N SER A 43 12.76 -7.03 -1.76
CA SER A 43 13.66 -6.67 -2.88
C SER A 43 13.44 -5.26 -3.43
N ALA A 44 12.40 -4.53 -2.99
CA ALA A 44 12.20 -3.15 -3.41
C ALA A 44 13.39 -2.28 -2.97
N PRO A 45 13.88 -1.35 -3.81
CA PRO A 45 14.90 -0.39 -3.42
C PRO A 45 14.47 0.40 -2.16
N PRO A 46 15.40 0.74 -1.26
CA PRO A 46 15.07 1.38 0.02
C PRO A 46 14.52 2.81 -0.13
N ASP A 47 14.95 3.52 -1.16
CA ASP A 47 14.57 4.90 -1.53
C ASP A 47 13.36 4.97 -2.47
N LEU A 48 12.79 3.83 -2.84
CA LEU A 48 11.65 3.75 -3.73
C LEU A 48 10.42 4.43 -3.11
N ILE A 49 9.83 5.40 -3.81
CA ILE A 49 8.45 5.84 -3.49
C ILE A 49 7.51 4.67 -3.77
N ILE A 50 6.80 4.19 -2.76
CA ILE A 50 5.96 2.99 -2.94
C ILE A 50 4.86 3.22 -3.99
N GLY A 51 4.54 2.16 -4.74
CA GLY A 51 3.61 2.18 -5.87
C GLY A 51 4.18 2.77 -7.17
N SER A 52 5.41 3.32 -7.18
CA SER A 52 6.04 3.87 -8.40
C SER A 52 6.49 2.81 -9.41
N ASN A 53 6.66 1.56 -8.98
CA ASN A 53 6.98 0.43 -9.86
C ASN A 53 6.22 -0.84 -9.41
N SER A 54 6.57 -1.98 -10.00
CA SER A 54 5.91 -3.27 -9.75
C SER A 54 6.35 -3.99 -8.47
N SER A 55 7.34 -3.46 -7.72
CA SER A 55 7.82 -4.08 -6.47
C SER A 55 7.10 -3.58 -5.22
N SER A 56 6.10 -2.71 -5.36
CA SER A 56 5.28 -2.23 -4.24
C SER A 56 3.86 -1.86 -4.67
N TYR A 57 2.95 -1.87 -3.71
CA TYR A 57 1.53 -1.62 -3.87
C TYR A 57 1.12 -0.59 -2.82
N ALA A 58 0.50 0.51 -3.23
CA ALA A 58 0.21 1.59 -2.31
C ALA A 58 -1.14 2.25 -2.57
N PHE A 59 -1.71 2.81 -1.51
CA PHE A 59 -2.81 3.77 -1.55
C PHE A 59 -2.25 5.17 -1.25
N ALA A 60 -2.57 6.13 -2.11
CA ALA A 60 -2.21 7.54 -1.98
C ALA A 60 -3.35 8.31 -1.30
N ALA A 61 -3.23 8.49 0.01
CA ALA A 61 -4.27 9.02 0.90
C ALA A 61 -4.78 10.40 0.47
N HIS A 62 -3.89 11.27 0.00
CA HIS A 62 -4.21 12.63 -0.46
C HIS A 62 -4.85 12.71 -1.85
N GLN A 63 -4.87 11.61 -2.61
CA GLN A 63 -5.37 11.58 -3.99
C GLN A 63 -6.56 10.66 -4.19
N ALA A 64 -6.92 9.83 -3.21
CA ALA A 64 -7.87 8.72 -3.40
C ALA A 64 -7.48 7.85 -4.61
N ARG A 65 -6.23 7.39 -4.63
CA ARG A 65 -5.70 6.56 -5.73
C ARG A 65 -4.90 5.38 -5.22
N LYS A 66 -5.04 4.25 -5.88
CA LYS A 66 -4.15 3.09 -5.72
C LYS A 66 -3.04 3.12 -6.77
N TRP A 67 -1.85 2.68 -6.40
CA TRP A 67 -0.62 2.74 -7.19
C TRP A 67 0.13 1.40 -7.20
N ASN A 68 0.38 0.90 -8.40
CA ASN A 68 1.38 -0.13 -8.71
C ASN A 68 1.87 0.14 -10.13
N ARG A 69 2.99 0.88 -10.27
CA ARG A 69 3.47 1.54 -11.49
C ARG A 69 2.59 2.69 -11.97
N ASN A 70 1.30 2.46 -12.16
CA ASN A 70 0.33 3.46 -12.61
C ASN A 70 -0.71 3.71 -11.53
N GLY A 71 -1.20 4.95 -11.43
CA GLY A 71 -2.22 5.36 -10.48
C GLY A 71 -3.63 5.27 -11.05
N SER A 72 -4.56 4.66 -10.33
CA SER A 72 -6.01 4.63 -10.66
C SER A 72 -6.86 5.05 -9.47
N VAL A 73 -8.07 5.56 -9.72
CA VAL A 73 -9.00 6.03 -8.68
C VAL A 73 -9.42 4.85 -7.80
N TYR A 74 -9.37 5.05 -6.49
CA TYR A 74 -9.77 4.06 -5.49
C TYR A 74 -9.91 4.74 -4.13
N GLY A 75 -10.99 4.45 -3.39
CA GLY A 75 -11.22 4.98 -2.05
C GLY A 75 -11.58 6.45 -2.02
N THR A 76 -11.26 7.12 -0.91
CA THR A 76 -11.60 8.52 -0.64
C THR A 76 -10.38 9.27 -0.11
N ILE A 77 -10.34 10.59 -0.29
CA ILE A 77 -9.24 11.42 0.22
C ILE A 77 -9.27 11.41 1.75
N CYS A 78 -8.16 11.02 2.36
CA CYS A 78 -8.02 11.01 3.83
C CYS A 78 -7.65 12.39 4.38
N ARG A 79 -7.97 12.59 5.65
CA ARG A 79 -7.70 13.78 6.45
C ARG A 79 -6.91 13.42 7.71
N PRO A 80 -6.25 14.38 8.36
CA PRO A 80 -5.69 14.17 9.69
C PRO A 80 -6.75 13.60 10.66
N GLY A 81 -6.39 12.56 11.39
CA GLY A 81 -7.26 11.78 12.29
C GLY A 81 -7.90 10.53 11.65
N ASP A 82 -7.86 10.40 10.32
CA ASP A 82 -8.34 9.18 9.66
C ASP A 82 -7.37 8.01 9.86
N VAL A 83 -7.92 6.80 9.99
CA VAL A 83 -7.16 5.56 10.10
C VAL A 83 -7.33 4.72 8.84
N VAL A 84 -6.21 4.41 8.19
CA VAL A 84 -6.18 3.54 7.00
C VAL A 84 -5.81 2.12 7.42
N GLY A 85 -6.71 1.16 7.18
CA GLY A 85 -6.42 -0.26 7.31
C GLY A 85 -5.83 -0.82 6.03
N CYS A 86 -4.77 -1.62 6.16
CA CYS A 86 -4.03 -2.21 5.03
C CYS A 86 -4.05 -3.73 5.14
N MET A 87 -4.77 -4.38 4.23
CA MET A 87 -5.00 -5.82 4.27
C MET A 87 -4.27 -6.49 3.11
N MET A 88 -3.61 -7.61 3.39
CA MET A 88 -2.97 -8.43 2.37
C MET A 88 -3.32 -9.90 2.60
N ASP A 89 -3.82 -10.53 1.54
CA ASP A 89 -4.09 -11.96 1.50
C ASP A 89 -3.10 -12.62 0.54
N LEU A 90 -2.14 -13.38 1.09
CA LEU A 90 -1.14 -14.09 0.28
C LEU A 90 -1.68 -15.43 -0.25
N VAL A 91 -2.83 -15.90 0.25
CA VAL A 91 -3.51 -17.10 -0.27
C VAL A 91 -4.26 -16.72 -1.54
N ASP A 92 -5.12 -15.70 -1.45
CA ASP A 92 -5.93 -15.22 -2.57
C ASP A 92 -5.17 -14.24 -3.49
N LYS A 93 -3.96 -13.86 -3.09
CA LYS A 93 -3.07 -12.92 -3.80
C LYS A 93 -3.74 -11.56 -4.03
N THR A 94 -4.36 -11.02 -2.99
CA THR A 94 -5.08 -9.75 -3.02
C THR A 94 -4.56 -8.76 -1.99
N ILE A 95 -4.78 -7.47 -2.27
CA ILE A 95 -4.61 -6.37 -1.32
C ILE A 95 -5.87 -5.50 -1.40
N SER A 96 -6.34 -5.07 -0.23
CA SER A 96 -7.49 -4.18 -0.06
C SER A 96 -7.18 -3.16 1.05
N PHE A 97 -7.90 -2.05 1.07
CA PHE A 97 -7.74 -1.01 2.09
C PHE A 97 -9.08 -0.64 2.72
N SER A 98 -9.04 -0.14 3.95
CA SER A 98 -10.20 0.44 4.64
C SER A 98 -9.88 1.86 5.12
N LEU A 99 -10.93 2.66 5.30
CA LEU A 99 -10.89 3.97 5.95
C LEU A 99 -11.82 3.93 7.16
N ASN A 100 -11.29 4.17 8.36
CA ASN A 100 -12.08 4.21 9.60
C ASN A 100 -12.98 2.97 9.81
N GLY A 101 -12.46 1.79 9.43
CA GLY A 101 -13.16 0.51 9.53
C GLY A 101 -14.03 0.12 8.33
N GLU A 102 -14.27 1.03 7.38
CA GLU A 102 -15.07 0.75 6.16
C GLU A 102 -14.19 0.43 4.96
N LEU A 103 -14.56 -0.59 4.18
CA LEU A 103 -13.79 -0.98 2.99
C LEU A 103 -13.84 0.12 1.91
N MET A 104 -12.67 0.46 1.40
CA MET A 104 -12.54 1.34 0.24
C MET A 104 -12.90 0.58 -1.03
N MET A 105 -13.50 1.29 -1.99
CA MET A 105 -13.91 0.72 -3.28
C MET A 105 -13.38 1.56 -4.44
N ASP A 106 -13.25 0.95 -5.61
CA ASP A 106 -13.10 1.70 -6.86
C ASP A 106 -14.47 2.25 -7.34
N PRO A 107 -14.51 3.07 -8.41
CA PRO A 107 -15.77 3.62 -8.93
C PRO A 107 -16.78 2.57 -9.42
N LEU A 108 -16.39 1.30 -9.55
CA LEU A 108 -17.26 0.19 -9.93
C LEU A 108 -17.76 -0.60 -8.71
N GLY A 109 -17.41 -0.18 -7.48
CA GLY A 109 -17.79 -0.86 -6.25
C GLY A 109 -16.91 -2.06 -5.90
N LEU A 110 -15.73 -2.22 -6.53
CA LEU A 110 -14.83 -3.32 -6.19
C LEU A 110 -13.95 -2.96 -4.99
N GLU A 111 -14.06 -3.75 -3.93
CA GLU A 111 -13.28 -3.60 -2.69
C GLU A 111 -11.80 -4.00 -2.86
N ILE A 112 -11.51 -4.91 -3.80
CA ILE A 112 -10.17 -5.42 -4.02
C ILE A 112 -9.33 -4.39 -4.80
N ALA A 113 -8.37 -3.76 -4.12
CA ALA A 113 -7.48 -2.79 -4.73
C ALA A 113 -6.55 -3.46 -5.76
N PHE A 114 -5.89 -4.56 -5.39
CA PHE A 114 -4.96 -5.28 -6.26
C PHE A 114 -5.25 -6.78 -6.26
N LYS A 115 -5.26 -7.39 -7.45
CA LYS A 115 -5.38 -8.83 -7.66
C LYS A 115 -4.09 -9.38 -8.27
N HIS A 116 -3.90 -10.69 -8.15
CA HIS A 116 -2.75 -11.40 -8.72
C HIS A 116 -1.41 -10.79 -8.28
N ILE A 117 -1.30 -10.39 -7.01
CA ILE A 117 -0.04 -9.85 -6.49
C ILE A 117 1.09 -10.86 -6.71
N LYS A 118 2.21 -10.40 -7.25
CA LYS A 118 3.29 -11.29 -7.70
C LYS A 118 4.05 -11.84 -6.51
N VAL A 119 3.69 -13.06 -6.14
CA VAL A 119 4.43 -13.93 -5.23
C VAL A 119 5.46 -14.71 -6.07
N GLU A 120 6.73 -14.30 -6.08
CA GLU A 120 7.87 -15.11 -6.51
C GLU A 120 7.85 -16.49 -5.84
N GLU A 121 7.87 -17.54 -6.68
CA GLU A 121 7.99 -18.93 -6.26
C GLU A 121 9.47 -19.26 -5.98
N GLY A 122 9.74 -20.05 -4.93
CA GLY A 122 11.09 -20.54 -4.60
C GLY A 122 11.97 -19.62 -3.75
N LYS A 123 11.68 -18.32 -3.70
CA LYS A 123 12.14 -17.41 -2.64
C LYS A 123 10.88 -16.80 -2.07
N SER A 124 10.53 -17.12 -0.81
CA SER A 124 9.33 -16.62 -0.16
C SER A 124 9.10 -15.17 -0.57
N SER A 125 7.96 -14.85 -1.19
CA SER A 125 7.69 -13.45 -1.47
C SER A 125 7.47 -12.76 -0.16
N VAL A 126 8.45 -11.95 0.15
CA VAL A 126 8.60 -11.37 1.45
C VAL A 126 8.12 -9.94 1.31
N PHE A 127 7.00 -9.63 1.95
CA PHE A 127 6.45 -8.28 1.95
C PHE A 127 6.73 -7.57 3.28
N LEU A 128 6.81 -6.25 3.19
CA LEU A 128 7.00 -5.33 4.30
C LEU A 128 5.87 -4.32 4.26
N TYR A 129 5.34 -3.93 5.42
CA TYR A 129 4.58 -2.70 5.52
C TYR A 129 5.49 -1.53 5.15
N ALA A 130 4.97 -0.55 4.42
CA ALA A 130 5.75 0.56 3.90
C ALA A 130 4.93 1.85 3.74
N PHE A 131 5.63 2.98 3.84
CA PHE A 131 5.08 4.33 3.80
C PHE A 131 6.01 5.25 3.00
N SER A 132 5.48 6.15 2.18
CA SER A 132 6.25 7.27 1.62
C SER A 132 5.59 8.58 2.02
N LEU A 133 6.40 9.50 2.56
CA LEU A 133 6.01 10.83 3.04
C LEU A 133 6.85 11.90 2.34
#